data_AF-A0A1Z5JS10-F1
#
_entry.id   AF-A0A1Z5JS10-F1
#
_cell.length_a   1.000
_cell.length_b   1.000
_cell.length_c   1.000
_cell.angle_alpha   90.00
_cell.angle_beta   90.00
_cell.angle_gamma   90.00
#
_symmetry.space_group_name_H-M   'P 1'
#
loop_
_entity.id
_entity.type
_entity.pdbx_description
1 polymer ?
#
loop_
_entity_poly.entity_id
_entity_poly.type
_entity_poly.pdbx_seq_one_letter_code
_entity_poly.pdbx_strand_id
1 'polypeptide(L)'
;MAHLFFNGGTCNALHEGESIESYNNHSTLVEMKFNCLDLFKNSGLGTGNFISAFYAMRMVVHAMGPKGDVLIECNDAEETKKELILPWMMGKFPRLRQGDPEWDEQPSAADACRDYKQVPVGYRWKDMVFEMRRMAIAMVGIPSPDHPSAAWAEEHLWSTPSNRYEHGRDYFQLPHPQKGDPPLFPDTEIDDAVLHFRCGDIIMTNHPSFGFMKFGSFSRHISPDVRRIGIVTQPFDQGGLQRRGDAGDEKQRRCKKVVYEFKDHLHEKFPAAEINIWNSVNESIAQTFARMIMANQTVVAISSFGVFPGVTTFGTGYIREPDFMKAPNRWLLTSPIVKKAGNIVLVKEPMIFSGQAKKMWDENTLLDWFKNYD
;
A
#
# COMPACT_ATOMS: atom_id res chain seq x y z
N MET A 1 15.81 5.80 16.03
CA MET A 1 14.67 4.90 16.23
C MET A 1 14.27 4.20 14.93
N ALA A 2 13.94 4.93 13.84
CA ALA A 2 13.67 4.37 12.49
C ALA A 2 14.62 3.20 12.10
N HIS A 3 15.94 3.41 12.15
CA HIS A 3 16.94 2.40 11.76
C HIS A 3 16.88 1.07 12.52
N LEU A 4 16.38 1.03 13.76
CA LEU A 4 16.22 -0.23 14.52
C LEU A 4 15.06 -1.08 13.98
N PHE A 5 14.02 -0.43 13.43
CA PHE A 5 12.83 -1.09 12.86
C PHE A 5 13.06 -1.66 11.46
N PHE A 6 14.00 -1.10 10.69
CA PHE A 6 14.19 -1.44 9.28
C PHE A 6 15.36 -2.41 9.00
N ASN A 7 16.10 -2.86 10.01
CA ASN A 7 17.28 -3.73 9.82
C ASN A 7 17.21 -5.05 10.62
N GLY A 8 16.02 -5.52 11.00
CA GLY A 8 15.86 -6.71 11.87
C GLY A 8 16.27 -6.48 13.33
N GLY A 9 16.65 -5.24 13.70
CA GLY A 9 17.03 -4.85 15.05
C GLY A 9 15.91 -5.00 16.08
N THR A 10 14.64 -5.06 15.65
CA THR A 10 13.51 -5.34 16.54
C THR A 10 13.60 -6.71 17.20
N CYS A 11 14.04 -7.75 16.48
CA CYS A 11 14.21 -9.07 17.09
C CYS A 11 15.42 -9.12 18.03
N ASN A 12 16.53 -8.50 17.64
CA ASN A 12 17.69 -8.40 18.54
C ASN A 12 17.37 -7.59 19.79
N ALA A 13 16.64 -6.47 19.69
CA ALA A 13 16.23 -5.69 20.87
C ALA A 13 15.24 -6.45 21.77
N LEU A 14 14.39 -7.31 21.21
CA LEU A 14 13.50 -8.18 21.99
C LEU A 14 14.25 -9.40 22.60
N HIS A 15 15.37 -9.82 22.01
CA HIS A 15 16.25 -10.87 22.54
C HIS A 15 17.29 -10.36 23.56
N GLU A 16 17.93 -9.21 23.33
CA GLU A 16 18.94 -8.58 24.20
C GLU A 16 18.35 -8.05 25.52
N GLY A 17 17.03 -8.02 25.64
CA GLY A 17 16.30 -7.86 26.90
C GLY A 17 16.40 -9.06 27.86
N GLU A 18 17.41 -9.92 27.71
CA GLU A 18 17.76 -10.98 28.67
C GLU A 18 18.33 -10.40 29.98
N SER A 19 17.43 -9.79 30.77
CA SER A 19 17.35 -9.91 32.23
C SER A 19 15.93 -9.56 32.69
N ILE A 20 14.92 -10.24 32.14
CA ILE A 20 13.57 -10.27 32.75
C ILE A 20 13.61 -11.30 33.90
N GLU A 21 14.47 -11.08 34.89
CA GLU A 21 14.32 -11.73 36.19
C GLU A 21 13.14 -11.08 36.91
N SER A 22 12.11 -11.90 37.15
CA SER A 22 10.85 -11.57 37.83
C SER A 22 9.90 -10.64 37.08
N TYR A 23 8.99 -11.18 36.26
CA TYR A 23 7.74 -10.49 35.98
C TYR A 23 6.54 -11.42 36.10
N ASN A 24 5.96 -11.36 37.30
CA ASN A 24 4.58 -11.75 37.55
C ASN A 24 3.64 -10.98 36.61
N ASN A 25 2.77 -11.70 35.89
CA ASN A 25 1.42 -11.29 35.47
C ASN A 25 1.18 -9.95 34.70
N HIS A 26 2.19 -9.29 34.12
CA HIS A 26 2.00 -8.06 33.33
C HIS A 26 2.47 -8.24 31.87
N SER A 27 1.65 -7.82 30.92
CA SER A 27 1.95 -7.85 29.47
C SER A 27 3.02 -6.81 29.10
N THR A 28 3.98 -7.18 28.25
CA THR A 28 5.03 -6.28 27.73
C THR A 28 4.44 -5.31 26.71
N LEU A 29 4.32 -4.02 27.03
CA LEU A 29 3.87 -3.03 26.05
C LEU A 29 5.06 -2.55 25.19
N VAL A 30 4.98 -2.72 23.87
CA VAL A 30 5.91 -2.08 22.91
C VAL A 30 5.27 -0.78 22.46
N GLU A 31 5.74 0.34 23.03
CA GLU A 31 5.19 1.68 22.77
C GLU A 31 6.08 2.49 21.82
N MET A 32 5.45 3.12 20.83
CA MET A 32 6.09 4.01 19.86
C MET A 32 5.23 5.24 19.61
N LYS A 33 5.84 6.40 19.81
CA LYS A 33 5.24 7.72 19.59
C LYS A 33 6.16 8.56 18.72
N PHE A 34 5.61 9.17 17.68
CA PHE A 34 6.35 10.03 16.76
C PHE A 34 5.42 11.03 16.07
N ASN A 35 5.98 12.03 15.38
CA ASN A 35 5.21 12.81 14.41
C ASN A 35 5.25 12.09 13.06
N CYS A 36 4.09 11.69 12.55
CA CYS A 36 3.88 11.02 11.26
C CYS A 36 4.50 11.84 10.11
N LEU A 37 4.26 13.15 10.08
CA LEU A 37 4.75 14.02 9.01
C LEU A 37 6.28 14.13 9.03
N ASP A 38 6.85 14.29 10.22
CA ASP A 38 8.30 14.36 10.42
C ASP A 38 8.98 13.04 10.01
N LEU A 39 8.43 11.92 10.48
CA LEU A 39 8.91 10.59 10.12
C LEU A 39 8.86 10.38 8.59
N PHE A 40 7.75 10.75 7.95
CA PHE A 40 7.61 10.63 6.50
C PHE A 40 8.65 11.48 5.76
N LYS A 41 8.77 12.77 6.09
CA LYS A 41 9.68 13.72 5.41
C LYS A 41 11.16 13.36 5.59
N ASN A 42 11.55 12.89 6.77
CA ASN A 42 12.95 12.75 7.15
C ASN A 42 13.51 11.32 7.04
N SER A 43 12.66 10.29 6.85
CA SER A 43 13.14 8.90 6.68
C SER A 43 13.77 8.60 5.32
N GLY A 44 13.39 9.33 4.27
CA GLY A 44 13.71 9.00 2.88
C GLY A 44 13.00 7.75 2.32
N LEU A 45 12.11 7.11 3.10
CA LEU A 45 11.35 5.93 2.71
C LEU A 45 10.07 6.34 1.97
N GLY A 46 9.63 5.49 1.03
CA GLY A 46 8.32 5.63 0.41
C GLY A 46 7.21 5.03 1.28
N THR A 47 5.96 5.48 1.09
CA THR A 47 4.77 5.03 1.82
C THR A 47 4.66 3.51 1.93
N GLY A 48 4.89 2.79 0.83
CA GLY A 48 4.88 1.34 0.82
C GLY A 48 5.85 0.67 1.80
N ASN A 49 7.05 1.24 1.95
CA ASN A 49 8.05 0.69 2.87
C ASN A 49 7.64 0.91 4.33
N PHE A 50 6.99 2.04 4.62
CA PHE A 50 6.41 2.29 5.94
C PHE A 50 5.32 1.28 6.27
N ILE A 51 4.37 1.08 5.35
CA ILE A 51 3.28 0.12 5.54
C ILE A 51 3.85 -1.28 5.83
N SER A 52 4.81 -1.74 5.02
CA SER A 52 5.50 -3.02 5.26
C SER A 52 6.15 -3.09 6.65
N ALA A 53 6.87 -2.04 7.07
CA ALA A 53 7.58 -2.06 8.34
C ALA A 53 6.64 -2.06 9.55
N PHE A 54 5.55 -1.31 9.50
CA PHE A 54 4.58 -1.29 10.60
C PHE A 54 3.86 -2.63 10.74
N TYR A 55 3.44 -3.28 9.64
CA TYR A 55 2.88 -4.64 9.73
C TYR A 55 3.92 -5.68 10.15
N ALA A 56 5.15 -5.59 9.63
CA ALA A 56 6.24 -6.48 10.01
C ALA A 56 6.51 -6.40 11.52
N MET A 57 6.51 -5.20 12.09
CA MET A 57 6.72 -4.98 13.51
C MET A 57 5.61 -5.59 14.36
N ARG A 58 4.33 -5.38 14.00
CA ARG A 58 3.21 -6.03 14.71
C ARG A 58 3.33 -7.55 14.65
N MET A 59 3.76 -8.10 13.52
CA MET A 59 4.01 -9.54 13.39
C MET A 59 5.16 -10.03 14.28
N VAL A 60 6.27 -9.31 14.31
CA VAL A 60 7.42 -9.65 15.17
C VAL A 60 6.99 -9.73 16.63
N VAL A 61 6.25 -8.72 17.12
CA VAL A 61 5.79 -8.70 18.52
C VAL A 61 4.87 -9.89 18.82
N HIS A 62 3.96 -10.25 17.90
CA HIS A 62 3.08 -11.40 18.09
C HIS A 62 3.79 -12.75 17.95
N ALA A 63 4.75 -12.88 17.04
CA ALA A 63 5.47 -14.12 16.76
C ALA A 63 6.56 -14.43 17.80
N MET A 64 7.18 -13.41 18.40
CA MET A 64 8.20 -13.57 19.44
C MET A 64 7.64 -13.86 20.84
N GLY A 65 6.32 -13.77 21.03
CA GLY A 65 5.66 -14.46 22.14
C GLY A 65 4.26 -13.96 22.50
N PRO A 66 3.47 -14.77 23.25
CA PRO A 66 2.08 -14.48 23.67
C PRO A 66 1.88 -13.31 24.66
N LYS A 67 2.80 -12.35 24.77
CA LYS A 67 2.89 -11.49 25.96
C LYS A 67 2.89 -9.99 25.72
N GLY A 68 2.90 -9.49 24.49
CA GLY A 68 3.02 -8.06 24.25
C GLY A 68 1.87 -7.37 23.52
N ASP A 69 1.43 -6.24 24.06
CA ASP A 69 0.59 -5.28 23.34
C ASP A 69 1.51 -4.37 22.52
N VAL A 70 1.07 -3.94 21.33
CA VAL A 70 1.76 -2.91 20.55
C VAL A 70 0.96 -1.62 20.65
N LEU A 71 1.60 -0.51 20.99
CA LEU A 71 1.01 0.83 20.87
C LEU A 71 1.85 1.65 19.90
N ILE A 72 1.24 2.09 18.81
CA ILE A 72 1.86 2.93 17.79
C ILE A 72 0.98 4.16 17.63
N GLU A 73 1.51 5.34 17.90
CA GLU A 73 0.74 6.58 17.84
C GLU A 73 1.50 7.67 17.07
N CYS A 74 0.72 8.45 16.31
CA CYS A 74 1.18 9.69 15.71
C CYS A 74 0.69 10.90 16.50
N ASN A 75 1.60 11.72 17.00
CA ASN A 75 1.24 12.93 17.77
C ASN A 75 0.45 13.94 16.93
N ASP A 76 0.67 13.94 15.62
CA ASP A 76 0.05 14.78 14.58
C ASP A 76 -1.01 14.00 13.75
N ALA A 77 -1.58 12.92 14.30
CA ALA A 77 -2.50 12.05 13.55
C ALA A 77 -3.71 12.79 12.98
N GLU A 78 -4.39 13.62 13.79
CA GLU A 78 -5.57 14.38 13.35
C GLU A 78 -5.24 15.42 12.29
N GLU A 79 -4.07 16.08 12.39
CA GLU A 79 -3.61 17.07 11.42
C GLU A 79 -3.22 16.42 10.09
N THR A 80 -2.63 15.23 10.15
CA THR A 80 -2.06 14.55 8.97
C THR A 80 -2.96 13.48 8.36
N LYS A 81 -4.15 13.23 8.93
CA LYS A 81 -5.08 12.18 8.45
C LYS A 81 -5.49 12.34 6.99
N LYS A 82 -5.59 13.58 6.49
CA LYS A 82 -5.90 13.85 5.08
C LYS A 82 -4.72 13.60 4.16
N GLU A 83 -3.50 13.66 4.69
CA GLU A 83 -2.28 13.69 3.91
C GLU A 83 -1.61 12.32 3.77
N LEU A 84 -1.58 11.57 4.87
CA LEU A 84 -0.77 10.36 5.03
C LEU A 84 -1.63 9.13 5.34
N ILE A 85 -1.13 7.97 4.95
CA ILE A 85 -1.71 6.67 5.31
C ILE A 85 -1.44 6.34 6.78
N LEU A 86 -0.27 6.73 7.28
CA LEU A 86 0.24 6.33 8.59
C LEU A 86 -0.77 6.53 9.73
N PRO A 87 -1.41 7.71 9.92
CA PRO A 87 -2.39 7.92 10.98
C PRO A 87 -3.52 6.87 11.02
N TRP A 88 -3.92 6.34 9.86
CA TRP A 88 -5.01 5.36 9.75
C TRP A 88 -4.62 3.95 10.16
N MET A 89 -3.31 3.70 10.27
CA MET A 89 -2.73 2.43 10.72
C MET A 89 -2.22 2.51 12.16
N MET A 90 -2.42 3.62 12.86
CA MET A 90 -1.97 3.78 14.24
C MET A 90 -3.03 3.31 15.22
N GLY A 91 -2.58 2.87 16.39
CA GLY A 91 -3.44 2.30 17.40
C GLY A 91 -2.73 1.45 18.45
N LYS A 92 -3.52 0.90 19.36
CA LYS A 92 -3.14 -0.17 20.26
C LYS A 92 -3.61 -1.50 19.67
N PHE A 93 -2.69 -2.45 19.50
CA PHE A 93 -2.92 -3.79 18.98
C PHE A 93 -2.56 -4.80 20.07
N PRO A 94 -3.54 -5.32 20.81
CA PRO A 94 -3.23 -6.20 21.93
C PRO A 94 -2.76 -7.57 21.50
N ARG A 95 -2.03 -8.22 22.42
CA ARG A 95 -1.50 -9.57 22.23
C ARG A 95 -2.53 -10.57 21.73
N LEU A 96 -2.10 -11.47 20.83
CA LEU A 96 -2.86 -12.65 20.48
C LEU A 96 -2.93 -13.64 21.66
N ARG A 97 -4.08 -14.29 21.81
CA ARG A 97 -4.39 -15.33 22.79
C ARG A 97 -4.68 -16.62 22.05
N GLN A 98 -4.31 -17.74 22.68
CA GLN A 98 -4.68 -19.05 22.16
C GLN A 98 -6.19 -19.16 21.99
N GLY A 99 -6.64 -19.59 20.81
CA GLY A 99 -8.06 -19.66 20.43
C GLY A 99 -8.57 -18.46 19.63
N ASP A 100 -7.77 -17.40 19.44
CA ASP A 100 -8.12 -16.37 18.47
C ASP A 100 -8.05 -16.92 17.04
N PRO A 101 -8.94 -16.51 16.11
CA PRO A 101 -8.86 -16.92 14.71
C PRO A 101 -7.51 -16.59 14.05
N GLU A 102 -6.84 -15.51 14.48
CA GLU A 102 -5.54 -15.07 13.97
C GLU A 102 -4.36 -15.82 14.61
N TRP A 103 -4.57 -16.56 15.70
CA TRP A 103 -3.51 -17.23 16.46
C TRP A 103 -2.79 -18.29 15.61
N ASP A 104 -3.54 -19.14 14.92
CA ASP A 104 -2.99 -20.22 14.08
C ASP A 104 -2.51 -19.74 12.70
N GLU A 105 -2.80 -18.47 12.35
CA GLU A 105 -2.37 -17.85 11.10
C GLU A 105 -1.11 -16.98 11.28
N GLN A 106 -0.35 -17.15 12.36
CA GLN A 106 0.91 -16.41 12.55
C GLN A 106 2.08 -17.05 11.79
N PRO A 107 3.05 -16.26 11.28
CA PRO A 107 4.30 -16.80 10.78
C PRO A 107 5.11 -17.45 11.93
N SER A 108 6.11 -18.26 11.58
CA SER A 108 7.12 -18.66 12.56
C SER A 108 7.90 -17.44 13.06
N ALA A 109 8.42 -17.49 14.29
CA ALA A 109 9.30 -16.43 14.81
C ALA A 109 10.52 -16.18 13.89
N ALA A 110 11.08 -17.24 13.31
CA ALA A 110 12.18 -17.15 12.35
C ALA A 110 11.78 -16.39 11.07
N ASP A 111 10.55 -16.56 10.59
CA ASP A 111 10.04 -15.83 9.42
C ASP A 111 9.67 -14.39 9.75
N ALA A 112 9.15 -14.13 10.95
CA ALA A 112 8.86 -12.79 11.44
C ALA A 112 10.14 -11.97 11.64
N CYS A 113 11.23 -12.60 12.08
CA CYS A 113 12.51 -11.94 12.38
C CYS A 113 13.44 -11.68 11.20
N ARG A 114 12.95 -11.80 9.97
CA ARG A 114 13.71 -11.44 8.77
C ARG A 114 13.80 -9.92 8.58
N ASP A 115 14.62 -9.48 7.64
CA ASP A 115 14.60 -8.09 7.15
C ASP A 115 13.18 -7.70 6.73
N TYR A 116 12.71 -6.47 7.04
CA TYR A 116 11.32 -6.05 6.77
C TYR A 116 10.88 -6.18 5.30
N LYS A 117 11.83 -6.19 4.35
CA LYS A 117 11.56 -6.44 2.93
C LYS A 117 11.24 -7.90 2.63
N GLN A 118 11.61 -8.80 3.54
CA GLN A 118 11.43 -10.25 3.47
C GLN A 118 10.41 -10.79 4.47
N VAL A 119 9.99 -10.00 5.46
CA VAL A 119 8.94 -10.39 6.39
C VAL A 119 7.65 -10.68 5.62
N PRO A 120 6.97 -11.81 5.89
CA PRO A 120 5.78 -12.20 5.15
C PRO A 120 4.54 -11.41 5.59
N VAL A 121 4.56 -10.07 5.42
CA VAL A 121 3.54 -9.15 5.94
C VAL A 121 2.10 -9.49 5.56
N GLY A 122 1.92 -10.26 4.49
CA GLY A 122 0.63 -10.79 4.08
C GLY A 122 -0.08 -11.71 5.10
N TYR A 123 0.58 -12.17 6.17
CA TYR A 123 -0.11 -12.79 7.30
C TYR A 123 -1.01 -11.80 8.08
N ARG A 124 -0.82 -10.48 7.92
CA ARG A 124 -1.68 -9.42 8.50
C ARG A 124 -2.69 -8.87 7.50
N TRP A 125 -3.10 -9.68 6.54
CA TRP A 125 -3.97 -9.21 5.46
C TRP A 125 -5.34 -8.70 5.93
N LYS A 126 -5.91 -9.28 7.00
CA LYS A 126 -7.18 -8.80 7.57
C LYS A 126 -7.05 -7.35 8.04
N ASP A 127 -6.00 -7.05 8.81
CA ASP A 127 -5.67 -5.68 9.23
C ASP A 127 -5.47 -4.76 8.01
N MET A 128 -4.73 -5.22 7.00
CA MET A 128 -4.50 -4.44 5.77
C MET A 128 -5.81 -4.06 5.11
N VAL A 129 -6.67 -5.05 4.86
CA VAL A 129 -7.98 -4.85 4.23
C VAL A 129 -8.82 -3.90 5.06
N PHE A 130 -8.94 -4.13 6.36
CA PHE A 130 -9.76 -3.32 7.25
C PHE A 130 -9.26 -1.87 7.35
N GLU A 131 -7.99 -1.66 7.68
CA GLU A 131 -7.41 -0.33 7.88
C GLU A 131 -7.45 0.51 6.61
N MET A 132 -7.09 -0.08 5.47
CA MET A 132 -7.00 0.64 4.20
C MET A 132 -8.39 0.93 3.62
N ARG A 133 -9.35 0.01 3.74
CA ARG A 133 -10.74 0.26 3.30
C ARG A 133 -11.46 1.26 4.18
N ARG A 134 -11.25 1.20 5.50
CA ARG A 134 -11.74 2.21 6.45
C ARG A 134 -11.22 3.59 6.09
N MET A 135 -9.92 3.71 5.83
CA MET A 135 -9.31 4.96 5.36
C MET A 135 -9.93 5.41 4.04
N ALA A 136 -10.06 4.52 3.05
CA ALA A 136 -10.61 4.88 1.74
C ALA A 136 -12.04 5.46 1.86
N ILE A 137 -12.91 4.82 2.63
CA ILE A 137 -14.26 5.31 2.91
C ILE A 137 -14.22 6.68 3.61
N ALA A 138 -13.33 6.89 4.58
CA ALA A 138 -13.20 8.18 5.24
C ALA A 138 -12.66 9.27 4.29
N MET A 139 -11.77 8.93 3.35
CA MET A 139 -11.21 9.88 2.40
C MET A 139 -12.24 10.35 1.37
N VAL A 140 -12.91 9.41 0.69
CA VAL A 140 -13.69 9.72 -0.53
C VAL A 140 -15.15 9.30 -0.45
N GLY A 141 -15.57 8.68 0.65
CA GLY A 141 -16.95 8.27 0.87
C GLY A 141 -17.30 6.99 0.13
N ILE A 142 -18.59 6.66 0.10
CA ILE A 142 -19.14 5.53 -0.68
C ILE A 142 -19.65 6.09 -2.01
N PRO A 143 -19.10 5.66 -3.17
CA PRO A 143 -19.37 6.27 -4.47
C PRO A 143 -20.84 6.11 -4.90
N SER A 144 -21.43 4.96 -4.58
CA SER A 144 -22.83 4.66 -4.82
C SER A 144 -23.32 3.58 -3.84
N PRO A 145 -24.64 3.46 -3.61
CA PRO A 145 -25.20 2.40 -2.77
C PRO A 145 -24.87 0.98 -3.25
N ASP A 146 -24.69 0.79 -4.56
CA ASP A 146 -24.37 -0.51 -5.17
C ASP A 146 -22.86 -0.80 -5.19
N HIS A 147 -22.02 0.16 -4.81
CA HIS A 147 -20.58 -0.05 -4.74
C HIS A 147 -20.25 -1.05 -3.60
N PRO A 148 -19.30 -2.00 -3.77
CA PRO A 148 -19.01 -3.01 -2.74
C PRO A 148 -18.59 -2.43 -1.38
N SER A 149 -18.09 -1.19 -1.36
CA SER A 149 -17.77 -0.48 -0.11
C SER A 149 -18.99 -0.20 0.75
N ALA A 150 -20.20 -0.10 0.18
CA ALA A 150 -21.42 0.15 0.92
C ALA A 150 -21.78 -1.03 1.82
N ALA A 151 -21.86 -2.24 1.24
CA ALA A 151 -22.12 -3.47 1.97
C ALA A 151 -21.04 -3.74 3.01
N TRP A 152 -19.77 -3.54 2.64
CA TRP A 152 -18.65 -3.72 3.56
C TRP A 152 -18.70 -2.73 4.74
N ALA A 153 -19.03 -1.46 4.50
CA ALA A 153 -19.15 -0.45 5.56
C ALA A 153 -20.31 -0.76 6.53
N GLU A 154 -21.45 -1.21 6.00
CA GLU A 154 -22.57 -1.63 6.83
C GLU A 154 -22.15 -2.77 7.77
N GLU A 155 -21.50 -3.80 7.22
CA GLU A 155 -21.01 -4.94 8.00
C GLU A 155 -19.93 -4.52 9.01
N HIS A 156 -18.85 -3.88 8.56
CA HIS A 156 -17.60 -3.75 9.34
C HIS A 156 -17.42 -2.41 10.08
N LEU A 157 -18.21 -1.38 9.76
CA LEU A 157 -18.06 -0.05 10.37
C LEU A 157 -19.28 0.39 11.16
N TRP A 158 -20.50 0.04 10.70
CA TRP A 158 -21.74 0.65 11.22
C TRP A 158 -22.66 -0.32 11.95
N SER A 159 -22.65 -1.62 11.60
CA SER A 159 -23.41 -2.64 12.34
C SER A 159 -22.74 -3.03 13.65
N THR A 160 -21.47 -2.68 13.78
CA THR A 160 -20.64 -2.89 14.96
C THR A 160 -20.85 -1.74 15.97
N PRO A 161 -21.25 -2.00 17.23
CA PRO A 161 -21.45 -0.96 18.22
C PRO A 161 -20.19 -0.09 18.39
N SER A 162 -20.37 1.23 18.21
CA SER A 162 -19.30 2.21 18.36
C SER A 162 -18.57 2.03 19.70
N ASN A 163 -17.24 1.90 19.61
CA ASN A 163 -16.26 1.60 20.67
C ASN A 163 -15.99 0.16 21.10
N ARG A 164 -16.60 -0.89 20.51
CA ARG A 164 -16.11 -2.25 20.74
C ARG A 164 -16.35 -3.15 19.52
N TYR A 165 -15.23 -3.69 19.02
CA TYR A 165 -15.10 -5.04 18.45
C TYR A 165 -15.58 -5.27 17.02
N GLU A 166 -14.62 -5.40 16.08
CA GLU A 166 -14.71 -6.48 15.08
C GLU A 166 -13.37 -7.13 14.66
N HIS A 167 -12.27 -6.81 15.36
CA HIS A 167 -11.13 -7.72 15.55
C HIS A 167 -10.81 -7.92 17.05
N GLY A 168 -11.84 -7.79 17.89
CA GLY A 168 -11.82 -8.27 19.28
C GLY A 168 -10.94 -7.52 20.29
N ARG A 169 -9.96 -6.71 19.88
CA ARG A 169 -8.98 -6.13 20.82
C ARG A 169 -8.33 -4.82 20.37
N ASP A 170 -8.29 -4.53 19.07
CA ASP A 170 -7.55 -3.38 18.57
C ASP A 170 -8.27 -2.04 18.86
N TYR A 171 -7.50 -1.01 19.20
CA TYR A 171 -7.93 0.37 19.36
C TYR A 171 -7.24 1.21 18.29
N PHE A 172 -7.99 1.70 17.32
CA PHE A 172 -7.42 2.58 16.29
C PHE A 172 -7.35 4.02 16.81
N GLN A 173 -6.25 4.70 16.49
CA GLN A 173 -6.04 6.08 16.95
C GLN A 173 -7.04 7.05 16.29
N LEU A 174 -7.25 6.93 14.98
CA LEU A 174 -8.31 7.66 14.29
C LEU A 174 -9.64 6.90 14.39
N PRO A 175 -10.78 7.58 14.53
CA PRO A 175 -12.09 6.93 14.59
C PRO A 175 -12.50 6.31 13.24
N HIS A 176 -13.45 5.38 13.27
CA HIS A 176 -14.09 4.86 12.07
C HIS A 176 -15.10 5.90 11.54
N PRO A 177 -15.21 6.12 10.21
CA PRO A 177 -16.21 7.01 9.65
C PRO A 177 -17.62 6.47 9.96
N GLN A 178 -18.48 7.31 10.52
CA GLN A 178 -19.86 6.97 10.87
C GLN A 178 -20.79 7.10 9.66
N LYS A 179 -21.95 6.46 9.74
CA LYS A 179 -22.98 6.53 8.70
C LYS A 179 -23.49 7.97 8.58
N GLY A 180 -23.28 8.57 7.41
CA GLY A 180 -23.64 9.96 7.13
C GLY A 180 -22.54 10.99 7.39
N ASP A 181 -21.37 10.58 7.88
CA ASP A 181 -20.21 11.49 7.94
C ASP A 181 -19.83 11.95 6.53
N PRO A 182 -19.58 13.25 6.31
CA PRO A 182 -19.05 13.72 5.04
C PRO A 182 -17.62 13.19 4.86
N PRO A 183 -17.26 12.70 3.67
CA PRO A 183 -15.89 12.29 3.39
C PRO A 183 -14.93 13.49 3.43
N LEU A 184 -13.65 13.23 3.67
CA LEU A 184 -12.65 14.28 3.79
C LEU A 184 -12.35 15.01 2.46
N PHE A 185 -12.65 14.34 1.34
CA PHE A 185 -12.57 14.81 -0.04
C PHE A 185 -13.82 14.39 -0.84
N PRO A 186 -14.98 15.07 -0.63
CA PRO A 186 -16.27 14.68 -1.22
C PRO A 186 -16.33 14.77 -2.74
N ASP A 187 -15.52 15.63 -3.33
CA ASP A 187 -15.50 15.85 -4.78
C ASP A 187 -14.49 14.94 -5.50
N THR A 188 -13.98 13.91 -4.82
CA THR A 188 -13.06 12.97 -5.45
C THR A 188 -13.81 12.10 -6.44
N GLU A 189 -13.56 12.31 -7.72
CA GLU A 189 -14.05 11.42 -8.77
C GLU A 189 -13.42 10.03 -8.60
N ILE A 190 -14.21 8.96 -8.72
CA ILE A 190 -13.70 7.59 -8.69
C ILE A 190 -13.67 7.02 -10.11
N ASP A 191 -12.55 6.42 -10.47
CA ASP A 191 -12.36 5.76 -11.77
C ASP A 191 -12.87 4.31 -11.71
N ASP A 192 -13.42 3.80 -12.81
CA ASP A 192 -13.82 2.39 -12.90
C ASP A 192 -12.56 1.49 -12.86
N ALA A 193 -11.47 1.91 -13.51
CA ALA A 193 -10.19 1.25 -13.46
C ALA A 193 -9.06 2.22 -13.09
N VAL A 194 -8.12 1.79 -12.23
CA VAL A 194 -6.94 2.56 -11.84
C VAL A 194 -5.67 1.79 -12.13
N LEU A 195 -4.72 2.44 -12.79
CA LEU A 195 -3.44 1.88 -13.21
C LEU A 195 -2.32 2.62 -12.48
N HIS A 196 -1.58 1.91 -11.63
CA HIS A 196 -0.43 2.50 -10.96
C HIS A 196 0.84 2.33 -11.79
N PHE A 197 1.29 3.42 -12.40
CA PHE A 197 2.51 3.49 -13.19
C PHE A 197 3.63 4.16 -12.38
N ARG A 198 4.44 3.34 -11.68
CA ARG A 198 5.66 3.84 -11.03
C ARG A 198 6.67 4.23 -12.07
N CYS A 199 7.35 5.35 -11.85
CA CYS A 199 8.29 5.83 -12.85
C CYS A 199 9.43 6.67 -12.25
N GLY A 200 9.12 7.62 -11.37
CA GLY A 200 10.03 8.58 -10.70
C GLY A 200 11.51 8.20 -10.63
N ASP A 201 11.97 7.70 -9.48
CA ASP A 201 13.35 7.27 -9.31
C ASP A 201 13.73 6.10 -10.22
N ILE A 202 12.77 5.26 -10.59
CA ILE A 202 13.02 4.00 -11.30
C ILE A 202 13.43 4.16 -12.76
N ILE A 203 13.14 5.29 -13.40
CA ILE A 203 13.48 5.54 -14.81
C ILE A 203 14.98 5.85 -15.01
N MET A 204 15.69 6.21 -13.93
CA MET A 204 17.12 6.54 -13.98
C MET A 204 17.98 5.74 -12.99
N THR A 205 17.38 4.77 -12.28
CA THR A 205 18.09 3.93 -11.31
C THR A 205 18.63 2.64 -11.94
N ASN A 206 19.70 2.11 -11.35
CA ASN A 206 20.21 0.75 -11.63
C ASN A 206 19.71 -0.27 -10.59
N HIS A 207 18.69 0.07 -9.80
CA HIS A 207 18.18 -0.78 -8.74
C HIS A 207 17.59 -2.09 -9.32
N PRO A 208 18.05 -3.28 -8.88
CA PRO A 208 17.69 -4.56 -9.50
C PRO A 208 16.31 -5.08 -9.09
N SER A 209 15.66 -4.46 -8.12
CA SER A 209 14.34 -4.88 -7.63
C SER A 209 13.16 -4.31 -8.41
N PHE A 210 13.39 -3.32 -9.27
CA PHE A 210 12.30 -2.59 -9.93
C PHE A 210 12.45 -2.64 -11.44
N GLY A 211 11.33 -2.40 -12.11
CA GLY A 211 11.24 -2.41 -13.56
C GLY A 211 9.86 -1.98 -14.01
N PHE A 212 9.65 -2.09 -15.31
CA PHE A 212 8.45 -1.64 -15.99
C PHE A 212 7.75 -2.80 -16.69
N MET A 213 6.43 -2.72 -16.80
CA MET A 213 5.63 -3.57 -17.68
C MET A 213 5.30 -2.82 -18.96
N LYS A 214 4.98 -3.55 -20.03
CA LYS A 214 4.46 -2.96 -21.28
C LYS A 214 3.08 -2.34 -21.07
N PHE A 215 2.69 -1.38 -21.90
CA PHE A 215 1.35 -0.78 -21.83
C PHE A 215 0.23 -1.80 -22.07
N GLY A 216 0.50 -2.78 -22.93
CA GLY A 216 -0.41 -3.90 -23.18
C GLY A 216 -0.69 -4.75 -21.94
N SER A 217 0.32 -4.95 -21.10
CA SER A 217 0.21 -5.69 -19.84
C SER A 217 -0.73 -5.02 -18.84
N PHE A 218 -0.85 -3.69 -18.85
CA PHE A 218 -1.86 -3.02 -18.03
C PHE A 218 -3.25 -3.15 -18.65
N SER A 219 -3.37 -2.74 -19.91
CA SER A 219 -4.67 -2.55 -20.56
C SER A 219 -5.42 -3.85 -20.85
N ARG A 220 -4.76 -5.00 -20.91
CA ARG A 220 -5.45 -6.30 -21.12
C ARG A 220 -6.29 -6.75 -19.93
N HIS A 221 -6.04 -6.19 -18.73
CA HIS A 221 -6.77 -6.53 -17.50
C HIS A 221 -7.89 -5.55 -17.20
N ILE A 222 -8.17 -4.60 -18.10
CA ILE A 222 -9.24 -3.60 -17.97
C ILE A 222 -10.45 -4.08 -18.76
N SER A 223 -11.65 -3.90 -18.20
CA SER A 223 -12.91 -4.23 -18.88
C SER A 223 -13.07 -3.42 -20.17
N PRO A 224 -13.57 -4.03 -21.27
CA PRO A 224 -13.94 -3.28 -22.48
C PRO A 224 -14.99 -2.19 -22.23
N ASP A 225 -15.87 -2.39 -21.24
CA ASP A 225 -16.96 -1.47 -20.89
C ASP A 225 -16.54 -0.40 -19.87
N VAL A 226 -15.25 -0.24 -19.63
CA VAL A 226 -14.71 0.78 -18.74
C VAL A 226 -15.09 2.18 -19.22
N ARG A 227 -15.63 3.03 -18.35
CA ARG A 227 -16.02 4.40 -18.71
C ARG A 227 -14.95 5.41 -18.29
N ARG A 228 -14.22 5.12 -17.22
CA ARG A 228 -13.13 5.98 -16.73
C ARG A 228 -11.91 5.19 -16.29
N ILE A 229 -10.74 5.61 -16.75
CA ILE A 229 -9.43 5.05 -16.41
C ILE A 229 -8.55 6.13 -15.78
N GLY A 230 -8.10 5.89 -14.55
CA GLY A 230 -7.15 6.74 -13.85
C GLY A 230 -5.73 6.18 -13.88
N ILE A 231 -4.76 6.95 -14.37
CA ILE A 231 -3.33 6.63 -14.24
C ILE A 231 -2.79 7.31 -12.99
N VAL A 232 -2.43 6.52 -11.98
CA VAL A 232 -1.78 7.02 -10.76
C VAL A 232 -0.26 6.94 -10.94
N THR A 233 0.40 8.08 -10.79
CA THR A 233 1.85 8.19 -10.89
C THR A 233 2.35 9.35 -10.01
N GLN A 234 3.66 9.46 -9.78
CA GLN A 234 4.19 10.61 -9.03
C GLN A 234 3.99 11.93 -9.80
N PRO A 235 3.87 13.09 -9.11
CA PRO A 235 3.69 14.36 -9.78
C PRO A 235 4.82 14.70 -10.76
N PHE A 236 4.46 15.39 -11.84
CA PHE A 236 5.43 15.90 -12.81
C PHE A 236 6.04 17.23 -12.38
N ASP A 237 5.33 17.99 -11.55
CA ASP A 237 5.76 19.28 -11.05
C ASP A 237 6.42 19.14 -9.68
N GLN A 238 7.28 20.09 -9.32
CA GLN A 238 7.90 20.13 -8.00
C GLN A 238 6.88 20.57 -6.94
N GLY A 239 6.88 19.92 -5.78
CA GLY A 239 6.01 20.26 -4.64
C GLY A 239 5.21 19.08 -4.10
N GLY A 240 4.33 19.35 -3.14
CA GLY A 240 3.53 18.34 -2.46
C GLY A 240 4.36 17.35 -1.62
N LEU A 241 3.71 16.27 -1.18
CA LEU A 241 4.34 15.18 -0.41
C LEU A 241 5.01 14.16 -1.33
N GLN A 242 6.00 14.60 -2.09
CA GLN A 242 6.82 13.70 -2.91
C GLN A 242 7.97 13.10 -2.11
N ARG A 243 8.31 11.84 -2.39
CA ARG A 243 9.55 11.25 -1.89
C ARG A 243 10.74 11.95 -2.54
N ARG A 244 11.73 12.35 -1.74
CA ARG A 244 12.97 13.01 -2.19
C ARG A 244 13.68 12.28 -3.36
N GLY A 245 13.59 10.96 -3.41
CA GLY A 245 14.20 10.14 -4.48
C GLY A 245 13.59 10.34 -5.86
N ASP A 246 12.32 10.73 -5.93
CA ASP A 246 11.56 10.92 -7.17
C ASP A 246 11.78 12.32 -7.77
N ALA A 247 12.26 13.27 -6.97
CA ALA A 247 12.54 14.63 -7.41
C ALA A 247 13.68 14.70 -8.44
N GLY A 248 13.54 15.64 -9.38
CA GLY A 248 14.55 16.05 -10.34
C GLY A 248 13.98 16.21 -11.75
N ASP A 249 14.30 17.33 -12.39
CA ASP A 249 13.72 17.77 -13.67
C ASP A 249 13.82 16.70 -14.76
N GLU A 250 14.96 16.02 -14.84
CA GLU A 250 15.13 14.98 -15.85
C GLU A 250 14.21 13.79 -15.61
N LYS A 251 14.12 13.28 -14.37
CA LYS A 251 13.22 12.16 -14.03
C LYS A 251 11.78 12.52 -14.31
N GLN A 252 11.36 13.71 -13.89
CA GLN A 252 10.01 14.23 -14.11
C GLN A 252 9.69 14.34 -15.60
N ARG A 253 10.59 14.92 -16.40
CA ARG A 253 10.43 15.05 -17.85
C ARG A 253 10.35 13.69 -18.54
N ARG A 254 11.27 12.78 -18.23
CA ARG A 254 11.28 11.41 -18.78
C ARG A 254 9.98 10.69 -18.42
N CYS A 255 9.55 10.84 -17.18
CA CYS A 255 8.35 10.19 -16.73
C CYS A 255 7.08 10.74 -17.39
N LYS A 256 6.96 12.06 -17.45
CA LYS A 256 5.88 12.74 -18.15
C LYS A 256 5.76 12.19 -19.57
N LYS A 257 6.88 12.10 -20.32
CA LYS A 257 6.86 11.53 -21.67
C LYS A 257 6.25 10.12 -21.71
N VAL A 258 6.72 9.19 -20.88
CA VAL A 258 6.22 7.80 -20.87
C VAL A 258 4.74 7.72 -20.47
N VAL A 259 4.31 8.49 -19.47
CA VAL A 259 2.92 8.44 -18.99
C VAL A 259 1.94 9.04 -20.00
N TYR A 260 2.33 10.08 -20.74
CA TYR A 260 1.49 10.60 -21.82
C TYR A 260 1.38 9.60 -22.97
N GLU A 261 2.47 8.92 -23.36
CA GLU A 261 2.42 7.83 -24.34
C GLU A 261 1.56 6.65 -23.85
N PHE A 262 1.56 6.37 -22.54
CA PHE A 262 0.68 5.37 -21.94
C PHE A 262 -0.79 5.80 -22.00
N LYS A 263 -1.07 7.08 -21.75
CA LYS A 263 -2.41 7.67 -21.90
C LYS A 263 -2.90 7.55 -23.35
N ASP A 264 -2.04 7.85 -24.33
CA ASP A 264 -2.38 7.72 -25.75
C ASP A 264 -2.71 6.26 -26.12
N HIS A 265 -1.87 5.31 -25.67
CA HIS A 265 -2.14 3.87 -25.82
C HIS A 265 -3.52 3.47 -25.26
N LEU A 266 -3.90 3.99 -24.09
CA LEU A 266 -5.20 3.70 -23.48
C LEU A 266 -6.34 4.37 -24.26
N HIS A 267 -6.15 5.59 -24.80
CA HIS A 267 -7.15 6.26 -25.63
C HIS A 267 -7.43 5.50 -26.92
N GLU A 268 -6.40 4.97 -27.57
CA GLU A 268 -6.55 4.11 -28.76
C GLU A 268 -7.32 2.83 -28.44
N LYS A 269 -7.04 2.21 -27.28
CA LYS A 269 -7.64 0.94 -26.89
C LYS A 269 -9.05 1.06 -26.30
N PHE A 270 -9.34 2.17 -25.63
CA PHE A 270 -10.62 2.45 -24.98
C PHE A 270 -11.16 3.82 -25.44
N PRO A 271 -11.56 3.96 -26.72
CA PRO A 271 -11.90 5.26 -27.30
C PRO A 271 -13.13 5.92 -26.68
N ALA A 272 -13.99 5.15 -26.00
CA ALA A 272 -15.16 5.67 -25.30
C ALA A 272 -14.88 6.03 -23.83
N ALA A 273 -13.72 5.66 -23.28
CA ALA A 273 -13.39 5.89 -21.88
C ALA A 273 -12.74 7.28 -21.70
N GLU A 274 -13.08 7.93 -20.58
CA GLU A 274 -12.37 9.09 -20.08
C GLU A 274 -11.03 8.64 -19.44
N ILE A 275 -9.92 9.31 -19.78
CA ILE A 275 -8.59 8.90 -19.32
C ILE A 275 -7.88 10.05 -18.63
N ASN A 276 -7.66 9.86 -17.32
CA ASN A 276 -7.11 10.87 -16.42
C ASN A 276 -5.73 10.46 -15.90
N ILE A 277 -4.88 11.45 -15.65
CA ILE A 277 -3.60 11.25 -14.96
C ILE A 277 -3.74 11.91 -13.59
N TRP A 278 -3.74 11.07 -12.55
CA TRP A 278 -3.87 11.48 -11.15
C TRP A 278 -2.48 11.62 -10.55
N ASN A 279 -1.93 12.82 -10.66
CA ASN A 279 -0.60 13.16 -10.15
C ASN A 279 -0.48 14.61 -9.70
N SER A 280 -1.60 15.25 -9.31
CA SER A 280 -1.59 16.62 -8.80
C SER A 280 -0.70 16.73 -7.56
N VAL A 281 0.07 17.80 -7.45
CA VAL A 281 0.85 18.10 -6.23
C VAL A 281 -0.03 18.38 -5.01
N ASN A 282 -1.33 18.62 -5.23
CA ASN A 282 -2.33 18.86 -4.18
C ASN A 282 -3.15 17.60 -3.85
N GLU A 283 -3.06 16.53 -4.64
CA GLU A 283 -3.70 15.26 -4.29
C GLU A 283 -2.83 14.54 -3.27
N SER A 284 -3.41 14.22 -2.12
CA SER A 284 -2.65 13.62 -1.04
C SER A 284 -2.36 12.14 -1.29
N ILE A 285 -1.42 11.59 -0.52
CA ILE A 285 -1.09 10.15 -0.59
C ILE A 285 -2.31 9.32 -0.14
N ALA A 286 -3.02 9.77 0.90
CA ALA A 286 -4.22 9.10 1.38
C ALA A 286 -5.36 9.12 0.36
N GLN A 287 -5.59 10.26 -0.30
CA GLN A 287 -6.58 10.37 -1.38
C GLN A 287 -6.23 9.48 -2.57
N THR A 288 -4.94 9.45 -2.97
CA THR A 288 -4.44 8.58 -4.05
C THR A 288 -4.68 7.10 -3.74
N PHE A 289 -4.38 6.66 -2.50
CA PHE A 289 -4.66 5.28 -2.08
C PHE A 289 -6.17 5.00 -2.10
N ALA A 290 -6.99 5.93 -1.60
CA ALA A 290 -8.43 5.77 -1.59
C ALA A 290 -8.97 5.55 -3.01
N ARG A 291 -8.59 6.38 -3.98
CA ARG A 291 -8.94 6.20 -5.40
C ARG A 291 -8.61 4.80 -5.91
N MET A 292 -7.41 4.31 -5.64
CA MET A 292 -6.99 2.97 -6.06
C MET A 292 -7.76 1.85 -5.36
N ILE A 293 -8.18 2.04 -4.10
CA ILE A 293 -8.94 1.05 -3.32
C ILE A 293 -10.41 1.02 -3.73
N MET A 294 -10.96 2.16 -4.17
CA MET A 294 -12.36 2.28 -4.56
C MET A 294 -12.62 1.91 -6.02
N ALA A 295 -11.59 1.66 -6.83
CA ALA A 295 -11.76 1.26 -8.23
C ALA A 295 -12.25 -0.19 -8.36
N ASN A 296 -13.04 -0.47 -9.41
CA ASN A 296 -13.46 -1.84 -9.73
C ASN A 296 -12.29 -2.70 -10.21
N GLN A 297 -11.28 -2.09 -10.85
CA GLN A 297 -10.08 -2.78 -11.33
C GLN A 297 -8.84 -1.95 -10.98
N THR A 298 -7.91 -2.53 -10.22
CA THR A 298 -6.66 -1.86 -9.84
C THR A 298 -5.48 -2.65 -10.39
N VAL A 299 -4.77 -2.10 -11.38
CA VAL A 299 -3.64 -2.78 -12.03
C VAL A 299 -2.32 -2.17 -11.57
N VAL A 300 -1.43 -3.02 -11.05
CA VAL A 300 -0.23 -2.60 -10.33
C VAL A 300 0.99 -3.35 -10.84
N ALA A 301 1.95 -2.60 -11.41
CA ALA A 301 3.29 -3.11 -11.69
C ALA A 301 4.09 -3.34 -10.39
N ILE A 302 5.31 -3.88 -10.50
CA ILE A 302 6.21 -4.05 -9.36
C ILE A 302 6.48 -2.70 -8.65
N SER A 303 5.89 -2.54 -7.47
CA SER A 303 6.01 -1.33 -6.64
C SER A 303 5.77 -1.65 -5.17
N SER A 304 6.49 -0.99 -4.26
CA SER A 304 6.11 -1.03 -2.84
C SER A 304 4.92 -0.12 -2.53
N PHE A 305 4.65 0.91 -3.35
CA PHE A 305 3.51 1.83 -3.17
C PHE A 305 2.18 1.18 -3.54
N GLY A 306 2.02 0.80 -4.82
CA GLY A 306 0.74 0.37 -5.36
C GLY A 306 0.26 -1.01 -4.89
N VAL A 307 1.14 -1.85 -4.31
CA VAL A 307 0.77 -3.21 -3.91
C VAL A 307 -0.31 -3.21 -2.82
N PHE A 308 -0.23 -2.30 -1.86
CA PHE A 308 -1.16 -2.23 -0.73
C PHE A 308 -2.57 -1.86 -1.17
N PRO A 309 -2.81 -0.76 -1.89
CA PRO A 309 -4.15 -0.48 -2.40
C PRO A 309 -4.60 -1.54 -3.43
N GLY A 310 -3.67 -2.18 -4.15
CA GLY A 310 -3.96 -3.30 -5.03
C GLY A 310 -4.50 -4.54 -4.31
N VAL A 311 -3.98 -4.89 -3.13
CA VAL A 311 -4.48 -6.04 -2.37
C VAL A 311 -5.68 -5.72 -1.47
N THR A 312 -5.96 -4.45 -1.21
CA THR A 312 -7.06 -4.02 -0.34
C THR A 312 -8.24 -3.39 -1.08
N THR A 313 -8.16 -3.28 -2.41
CA THR A 313 -9.24 -2.75 -3.26
C THR A 313 -10.57 -3.46 -3.00
N PHE A 314 -11.69 -2.73 -3.15
CA PHE A 314 -13.04 -3.28 -3.16
C PHE A 314 -13.35 -4.05 -4.45
N GLY A 315 -12.71 -3.66 -5.55
CA GLY A 315 -12.77 -4.36 -6.83
C GLY A 315 -11.76 -5.51 -6.92
N THR A 316 -11.25 -5.73 -8.13
CA THR A 316 -10.22 -6.74 -8.42
C THR A 316 -8.83 -6.09 -8.54
N GLY A 317 -7.88 -6.59 -7.77
CA GLY A 317 -6.47 -6.19 -7.83
C GLY A 317 -5.66 -7.09 -8.75
N TYR A 318 -5.20 -6.56 -9.89
CA TYR A 318 -4.26 -7.22 -10.80
C TYR A 318 -2.83 -6.77 -10.49
N ILE A 319 -2.05 -7.64 -9.85
CA ILE A 319 -0.73 -7.28 -9.34
C ILE A 319 0.32 -8.10 -10.07
N ARG A 320 1.37 -7.44 -10.59
CA ARG A 320 2.49 -8.15 -11.18
C ARG A 320 3.11 -9.09 -10.16
N GLU A 321 3.12 -10.38 -10.49
CA GLU A 321 3.67 -11.42 -9.64
C GLU A 321 5.16 -11.14 -9.33
N PRO A 322 5.60 -11.13 -8.06
CA PRO A 322 6.99 -10.84 -7.70
C PRO A 322 7.90 -12.07 -7.84
N ASP A 323 7.94 -12.67 -9.04
CA ASP A 323 8.54 -13.98 -9.35
C ASP A 323 10.07 -13.99 -9.52
N PHE A 324 10.77 -12.88 -9.26
CA PHE A 324 12.23 -12.78 -9.39
C PHE A 324 12.93 -12.50 -8.06
N MET A 325 14.18 -12.95 -7.91
CA MET A 325 14.91 -13.05 -6.64
C MET A 325 14.88 -11.77 -5.78
N LYS A 326 15.03 -10.60 -6.41
CA LYS A 326 15.09 -9.30 -5.73
C LYS A 326 13.76 -8.53 -5.74
N ALA A 327 12.66 -9.14 -6.16
CA ALA A 327 11.38 -8.46 -6.25
C ALA A 327 10.93 -7.91 -4.89
N PRO A 328 10.40 -6.69 -4.81
CA PRO A 328 9.66 -6.25 -3.64
C PRO A 328 8.41 -7.13 -3.50
N ASN A 329 7.87 -7.20 -2.28
CA ASN A 329 6.60 -7.85 -2.01
C ASN A 329 6.54 -9.35 -2.32
N ARG A 330 7.68 -10.06 -2.36
CA ARG A 330 7.73 -11.52 -2.53
C ARG A 330 6.85 -12.29 -1.55
N TRP A 331 6.51 -11.67 -0.41
CA TRP A 331 5.52 -12.18 0.53
C TRP A 331 4.17 -12.52 -0.12
N LEU A 332 3.80 -11.91 -1.25
CA LEU A 332 2.58 -12.27 -2.01
C LEU A 332 2.58 -13.72 -2.49
N LEU A 333 3.74 -14.30 -2.81
CA LEU A 333 3.83 -15.66 -3.34
C LEU A 333 3.47 -16.73 -2.30
N THR A 334 3.63 -16.41 -1.02
CA THR A 334 3.41 -17.33 0.10
C THR A 334 2.29 -16.87 1.03
N SER A 335 1.71 -15.69 0.79
CA SER A 335 0.71 -15.10 1.67
C SER A 335 -0.68 -15.72 1.48
N PRO A 336 -1.43 -15.94 2.58
CA PRO A 336 -2.84 -16.31 2.52
C PRO A 336 -3.70 -15.30 1.74
N ILE A 337 -3.33 -14.02 1.70
CA ILE A 337 -4.13 -12.94 1.11
C ILE A 337 -4.58 -13.24 -0.32
N VAL A 338 -3.67 -13.79 -1.14
CA VAL A 338 -3.94 -14.06 -2.56
C VAL A 338 -5.02 -15.12 -2.72
N LYS A 339 -5.07 -16.09 -1.79
CA LYS A 339 -6.07 -17.18 -1.83
C LYS A 339 -7.35 -16.83 -1.07
N LYS A 340 -7.24 -16.07 0.02
CA LYS A 340 -8.34 -15.83 0.98
C LYS A 340 -9.11 -14.54 0.73
N ALA A 341 -8.50 -13.49 0.18
CA ALA A 341 -9.18 -12.22 -0.07
C ALA A 341 -10.20 -12.31 -1.24
N GLY A 342 -10.01 -13.28 -2.15
CA GLY A 342 -10.97 -13.57 -3.23
C GLY A 342 -10.96 -12.60 -4.41
N ASN A 343 -10.22 -11.48 -4.30
CA ASN A 343 -10.25 -10.39 -5.27
C ASN A 343 -8.86 -10.01 -5.82
N ILE A 344 -7.85 -10.86 -5.62
CA ILE A 344 -6.47 -10.60 -6.05
C ILE A 344 -6.06 -11.59 -7.14
N VAL A 345 -5.54 -11.05 -8.24
CA VAL A 345 -4.99 -11.81 -9.35
C VAL A 345 -3.52 -11.45 -9.52
N LEU A 346 -2.63 -12.43 -9.29
CA LEU A 346 -1.22 -12.28 -9.62
C LEU A 346 -1.02 -12.53 -11.11
N VAL A 347 -0.48 -11.54 -11.82
CA VAL A 347 -0.28 -11.61 -13.27
C VAL A 347 1.19 -11.83 -13.61
N LYS A 348 1.45 -12.69 -14.61
CA LYS A 348 2.78 -12.89 -15.18
C LYS A 348 2.91 -12.07 -16.44
N GLU A 349 3.65 -10.98 -16.36
CA GLU A 349 3.85 -10.07 -17.48
C GLU A 349 5.35 -9.85 -17.73
N PRO A 350 5.78 -9.78 -19.01
CA PRO A 350 7.14 -9.39 -19.34
C PRO A 350 7.50 -8.06 -18.69
N MET A 351 8.73 -7.97 -18.21
CA MET A 351 9.24 -6.74 -17.62
C MET A 351 10.64 -6.42 -18.11
N ILE A 352 10.94 -5.13 -18.11
CA ILE A 352 12.31 -4.64 -18.25
C ILE A 352 12.77 -4.05 -16.94
N PHE A 353 13.95 -4.45 -16.47
CA PHE A 353 14.49 -3.91 -15.22
C PHE A 353 14.94 -2.46 -15.39
N SER A 354 14.86 -1.67 -14.32
CA SER A 354 15.21 -0.24 -14.33
C SER A 354 16.59 0.06 -14.93
N GLY A 355 17.60 -0.78 -14.61
CA GLY A 355 18.95 -0.61 -15.17
C GLY A 355 19.04 -0.86 -16.68
N GLN A 356 18.18 -1.71 -17.25
CA GLN A 356 18.07 -1.89 -18.70
C GLN A 356 17.29 -0.74 -19.32
N ALA A 357 16.15 -0.36 -18.72
CA ALA A 357 15.34 0.77 -19.17
C ALA A 357 16.15 2.07 -19.23
N LYS A 358 17.00 2.32 -18.23
CA LYS A 358 17.92 3.47 -18.19
C LYS A 358 18.83 3.53 -19.42
N LYS A 359 19.36 2.39 -19.86
CA LYS A 359 20.26 2.30 -21.03
C LYS A 359 19.53 2.51 -22.36
N MET A 360 18.25 2.14 -22.43
CA MET A 360 17.42 2.27 -23.63
C MET A 360 16.80 3.65 -23.81
N TRP A 361 17.05 4.58 -22.87
CA TRP A 361 16.39 5.88 -22.89
C TRP A 361 16.84 6.78 -24.06
N ASP A 362 18.10 6.67 -24.49
CA ASP A 362 18.71 7.65 -25.38
C ASP A 362 18.30 7.49 -26.87
N GLU A 363 17.46 6.50 -27.23
CA GLU A 363 17.21 6.12 -28.64
C GLU A 363 15.74 5.83 -29.02
N ASN A 364 14.74 6.40 -28.33
CA ASN A 364 13.30 6.05 -28.47
C ASN A 364 12.95 4.57 -28.21
N THR A 365 13.95 3.69 -28.13
CA THR A 365 13.83 2.23 -27.98
C THR A 365 13.04 1.85 -26.74
N LEU A 366 13.15 2.60 -25.64
CA LEU A 366 12.34 2.33 -24.46
C LEU A 366 10.85 2.57 -24.70
N LEU A 367 10.50 3.63 -25.43
CA LEU A 367 9.10 3.92 -25.78
C LEU A 367 8.54 2.89 -26.74
N ASP A 368 9.34 2.49 -27.74
CA ASP A 368 8.96 1.41 -28.65
C ASP A 368 8.77 0.09 -27.89
N TRP A 369 9.65 -0.20 -26.92
CA TRP A 369 9.51 -1.37 -26.05
C TRP A 369 8.20 -1.35 -25.25
N PHE A 370 7.80 -0.19 -24.72
CA PHE A 370 6.53 -0.05 -24.00
C PHE A 370 5.31 -0.34 -24.88
N LYS A 371 5.38 0.07 -26.15
CA LYS A 371 4.30 -0.04 -27.14
C LYS A 371 4.21 -1.41 -27.81
N ASN A 372 5.35 -2.09 -27.98
CA ASN A 372 5.40 -3.36 -28.72
C ASN A 372 4.60 -4.47 -28.00
N TYR A 373 3.45 -4.82 -28.58
CA TYR A 373 2.64 -5.99 -28.21
C TYR A 373 3.27 -7.26 -28.79
N ASP A 374 4.28 -7.76 -28.11
CA ASP A 374 4.63 -9.18 -28.15
C ASP A 374 4.30 -9.77 -26.79
#